data_AF-A0A0F0GG77-F1
#
_entry.id   AF-A0A0F0GG77-F1
#
_cell.length_a   1.000
_cell.length_b   1.000
_cell.length_c   1.000
_cell.angle_alpha   90.00
_cell.angle_beta   90.00
_cell.angle_gamma   90.00
#
_symmetry.space_group_name_H-M   'P 1'
#
loop_
_entity.id
_entity.type
_entity.pdbx_description
1 polymer ?
#
loop_
_entity_poly.entity_id
_entity_poly.type
_entity_poly.pdbx_seq_one_letter_code
_entity_poly.pdbx_strand_id
1 'polypeptide(L)'
;MWFVPQAGVSLPEYPQVREGSPVLDVGMRSEVVKQITLQPVRRHKGDAAIFFGDIVVPLKAVAIDVGIKPGVGRLIADPIRTLDDLPRLRPLEP
;
A
#
# COMPACT_ATOMS: atom_id res chain seq x y z
N MET A 1 19.29 -13.51 -2.67
CA MET A 1 17.96 -14.12 -2.49
C MET A 1 17.03 -13.12 -1.80
N TRP A 2 15.76 -13.08 -2.24
CA TRP A 2 14.66 -12.30 -1.66
C TRP A 2 13.36 -13.13 -1.74
N PHE A 3 12.28 -12.71 -1.06
CA PHE A 3 11.02 -13.47 -0.97
C PHE A 3 9.77 -12.58 -1.07
N VAL A 4 8.63 -13.16 -1.44
CA VAL A 4 7.31 -12.48 -1.50
C VAL A 4 6.34 -13.10 -0.49
N PRO A 5 5.65 -12.30 0.34
CA PRO A 5 5.90 -10.88 0.62
C PRO A 5 7.12 -10.71 1.56
N GLN A 6 7.98 -9.72 1.27
CA GLN A 6 9.17 -9.46 2.11
C GLN A 6 8.89 -8.68 3.40
N ALA A 7 7.96 -7.72 3.35
CA ALA A 7 7.70 -6.77 4.43
C ALA A 7 6.21 -6.79 4.78
N GLY A 8 5.90 -7.01 6.05
CA GLY A 8 4.52 -7.14 6.49
C GLY A 8 4.41 -7.88 7.82
N VAL A 9 3.22 -8.42 8.08
CA VAL A 9 2.82 -9.03 9.35
C VAL A 9 3.66 -10.23 9.82
N SER A 10 4.49 -10.81 8.94
CA SER A 10 5.46 -11.84 9.31
C SER A 10 6.64 -11.32 10.12
N LEU A 11 6.89 -10.01 10.12
CA LEU A 11 7.99 -9.38 10.85
C LEU A 11 7.47 -8.81 12.20
N PRO A 12 8.07 -9.16 13.34
CA PRO A 12 7.60 -8.70 14.65
C PRO A 12 7.71 -7.18 14.85
N GLU A 13 8.62 -6.51 14.12
CA GLU A 13 8.79 -5.06 14.11
C GLU A 13 7.77 -4.32 13.24
N TYR A 14 7.03 -4.99 12.34
CA TYR A 14 6.06 -4.34 11.44
C TYR A 14 4.88 -3.70 12.19
N PRO A 15 4.20 -4.39 13.14
CA PRO A 15 3.07 -3.80 13.86
C PRO A 15 3.43 -2.52 14.62
N GLN A 16 4.64 -2.45 15.18
CA GLN A 16 5.13 -1.31 15.96
C GLN A 16 5.24 -0.05 15.10
N VAL A 17 5.75 -0.19 13.88
CA VAL A 17 5.88 0.94 12.93
C VAL A 17 4.52 1.38 12.39
N ARG A 18 3.50 0.54 12.50
CA ARG A 18 2.15 0.77 11.99
C ARG A 18 1.15 1.24 13.03
N GLU A 19 1.54 1.34 14.29
CA GLU A 19 0.61 1.50 15.42
C GLU A 19 -0.38 2.65 15.17
N GLY A 20 -1.67 2.33 15.28
CA GLY A 20 -2.77 3.28 15.09
C GLY A 20 -3.04 3.75 13.65
N SER A 21 -2.26 3.34 12.64
CA SER A 21 -2.41 3.82 11.26
C SER A 21 -2.98 2.74 10.31
N PRO A 22 -4.05 3.06 9.55
CA PRO A 22 -4.49 2.25 8.42
C PRO A 22 -3.37 2.01 7.41
N VAL A 23 -3.36 0.84 6.75
CA VAL A 23 -2.26 0.47 5.85
C VAL A 23 -2.10 1.41 4.66
N LEU A 24 -3.21 1.97 4.15
CA LEU A 24 -3.17 2.96 3.08
C LEU A 24 -2.51 4.26 3.54
N ASP A 25 -2.77 4.70 4.76
CA ASP A 25 -2.20 5.93 5.31
C ASP A 25 -0.70 5.77 5.56
N VAL A 26 -0.29 4.58 5.99
CA VAL A 26 1.12 4.21 6.12
C VAL A 26 1.84 4.29 4.77
N GLY A 27 1.20 3.84 3.69
CA GLY A 27 1.75 3.91 2.32
C GLY A 27 1.99 5.34 1.82
N MET A 28 1.37 6.35 2.43
CA MET A 28 1.51 7.76 2.05
C MET A 28 2.58 8.50 2.89
N ARG A 29 3.18 7.83 3.88
CA ARG A 29 4.19 8.42 4.78
C ARG A 29 5.57 7.91 4.42
N SER A 30 6.33 8.67 3.64
CA SER A 30 7.64 8.27 3.08
C SER A 30 8.61 7.70 4.12
N GLU A 31 8.73 8.32 5.30
CA GLU A 31 9.61 7.81 6.36
C GLU A 31 9.15 6.44 6.87
N VAL A 32 7.85 6.23 7.02
CA VAL A 32 7.28 4.95 7.51
C VAL A 32 7.45 3.86 6.45
N VAL A 33 7.18 4.19 5.18
CA VAL A 33 7.42 3.31 4.03
C VAL A 33 8.87 2.88 3.95
N LYS A 34 9.82 3.82 4.11
CA LYS A 34 11.25 3.53 4.14
C LYS A 34 11.58 2.56 5.27
N GLN A 35 11.09 2.81 6.48
CA GLN A 35 11.34 1.92 7.63
C GLN A 35 10.84 0.50 7.33
N ILE A 36 9.59 0.33 6.90
CA ILE A 36 9.00 -0.98 6.60
C ILE A 36 9.75 -1.70 5.48
N THR A 37 10.08 -0.99 4.39
CA THR A 37 10.83 -1.54 3.26
C THR A 37 12.18 -2.12 3.68
N LEU A 38 12.85 -1.49 4.65
CA LEU A 38 14.18 -1.89 5.10
C LEU A 38 14.19 -2.94 6.23
N GLN A 39 13.06 -3.23 6.89
CA GLN A 39 12.97 -4.26 7.93
C GLN A 39 13.52 -5.63 7.48
N PRO A 40 13.05 -6.24 6.36
CA PRO A 40 13.55 -7.54 5.94
C PRO A 40 15.01 -7.53 5.53
N VAL A 41 15.50 -6.42 4.94
CA VAL A 41 16.91 -6.27 4.57
C VAL A 41 17.78 -6.26 5.83
N ARG A 42 17.38 -5.51 6.87
CA ARG A 42 18.13 -5.44 8.13
C ARG A 42 18.14 -6.78 8.85
N ARG A 43 17.01 -7.49 8.85
CA ARG A 43 16.81 -8.76 9.56
C ARG A 43 17.45 -9.96 8.87
N HIS A 44 17.28 -10.10 7.56
CA HIS A 44 17.65 -11.29 6.79
C HIS A 44 18.87 -11.10 5.89
N LYS A 45 19.38 -9.87 5.75
CA LYS A 45 20.55 -9.54 4.92
C LYS A 45 20.40 -9.98 3.45
N GLY A 46 19.19 -9.90 2.90
CA GLY A 46 18.92 -10.21 1.50
C GLY A 46 19.52 -9.19 0.54
N ASP A 47 19.64 -9.56 -0.73
CA ASP A 47 20.34 -8.77 -1.77
C ASP A 47 19.47 -7.68 -2.41
N ALA A 48 18.19 -7.57 -2.03
CA ALA A 48 17.26 -6.64 -2.62
C ALA A 48 16.19 -6.19 -1.61
N ALA A 49 15.58 -5.03 -1.91
CA ALA A 49 14.41 -4.52 -1.20
C ALA A 49 13.29 -4.23 -2.20
N ILE A 50 12.10 -4.73 -1.92
CA ILE A 50 10.85 -4.35 -2.60
C ILE A 50 10.18 -3.22 -1.82
N PHE A 51 9.87 -2.16 -2.55
CA PHE A 51 9.12 -1.01 -2.04
C PHE A 51 7.83 -1.45 -1.32
N PHE A 52 7.68 -1.04 -0.06
CA PHE A 52 6.42 -1.21 0.65
C PHE A 52 5.41 -0.18 0.13
N GLY A 53 4.41 -0.66 -0.58
CA GLY A 53 3.32 0.15 -1.09
C GLY A 53 2.08 -0.69 -1.30
N ASP A 54 0.99 -0.02 -1.62
CA ASP A 54 -0.26 -0.68 -1.94
C ASP A 54 -0.60 -0.50 -3.42
N ILE A 55 -0.99 -1.59 -4.08
CA ILE A 55 -1.35 -1.60 -5.51
C ILE A 55 -2.53 -0.67 -5.84
N VAL A 56 -3.34 -0.26 -4.86
CA VAL A 56 -4.46 0.66 -5.08
C VAL A 56 -4.12 2.14 -4.93
N VAL A 57 -2.87 2.49 -4.59
CA VAL A 57 -2.43 3.90 -4.54
C VAL A 57 -2.69 4.63 -5.86
N PRO A 58 -2.37 4.06 -7.05
CA PRO A 58 -2.69 4.70 -8.33
C PRO A 58 -4.20 4.94 -8.54
N LEU A 59 -5.06 4.07 -8.00
CA LEU A 59 -6.51 4.25 -8.09
C LEU A 59 -6.96 5.53 -7.35
N LYS A 60 -6.42 5.77 -6.15
CA LYS A 60 -6.66 7.04 -5.44
C LYS A 60 -6.18 8.25 -6.24
N ALA A 61 -5.00 8.15 -6.86
CA ALA A 61 -4.43 9.23 -7.65
C ALA A 61 -5.32 9.62 -8.84
N VAL A 62 -5.96 8.63 -9.49
CA VAL A 62 -6.90 8.87 -10.61
C VAL A 62 -8.35 9.17 -10.17
N ALA A 63 -8.56 9.56 -8.91
CA ALA A 63 -9.87 9.92 -8.33
C ALA A 63 -10.84 8.76 -8.03
N ILE A 64 -10.36 7.52 -7.95
CA ILE A 64 -11.19 6.39 -7.48
C ILE A 64 -11.10 6.32 -5.95
N ASP A 65 -12.25 6.44 -5.28
CA ASP A 65 -12.33 6.25 -3.83
C ASP A 65 -12.24 4.78 -3.45
N VAL A 66 -11.05 4.39 -2.97
CA VAL A 66 -10.73 3.05 -2.50
C VAL A 66 -10.33 3.07 -1.04
N GLY A 67 -11.03 2.26 -0.24
CA GLY A 67 -10.74 2.02 1.17
C GLY A 67 -10.29 0.60 1.42
N ILE A 68 -9.76 0.35 2.63
CA ILE A 68 -9.51 -1.00 3.15
C ILE A 68 -10.26 -1.14 4.47
N LYS A 69 -11.19 -2.09 4.52
CA LYS A 69 -11.96 -2.42 5.72
C LYS A 69 -11.43 -3.71 6.34
N PRO A 70 -11.07 -3.71 7.64
CA PRO A 70 -10.65 -4.93 8.34
C PRO A 70 -11.67 -6.05 8.20
N GLY A 71 -11.21 -7.27 7.90
CA GLY A 71 -12.05 -8.45 7.71
C GLY A 71 -12.85 -8.51 6.40
N VAL A 72 -12.89 -7.43 5.61
CA VAL A 72 -13.60 -7.40 4.32
C VAL A 72 -12.63 -7.26 3.15
N GLY A 73 -11.55 -6.49 3.33
CA GLY A 73 -10.57 -6.21 2.28
C GLY A 73 -10.81 -4.86 1.63
N ARG A 74 -10.53 -4.77 0.32
CA ARG A 74 -10.60 -3.52 -0.45
C ARG A 74 -12.03 -3.22 -0.85
N LEU A 75 -12.44 -1.97 -0.71
CA LEU A 75 -13.77 -1.50 -1.08
C LEU A 75 -13.63 -0.29 -2.00
N ILE A 76 -14.35 -0.30 -3.11
CA ILE A 76 -14.50 0.84 -4.01
C ILE A 76 -15.89 1.41 -3.75
N ALA A 77 -15.96 2.68 -3.35
CA ALA A 77 -17.24 3.30 -2.98
C ALA A 77 -18.18 3.42 -4.20
N ASP A 78 -17.62 3.81 -5.34
CA ASP A 78 -18.35 4.04 -6.57
C ASP A 78 -17.63 3.38 -7.77
N PRO A 79 -17.95 2.11 -8.09
CA PRO A 79 -17.31 1.37 -9.17
C PRO A 79 -17.62 1.93 -10.56
N ILE A 80 -16.66 1.87 -11.47
CA ILE A 80 -16.88 2.16 -12.90
C ILE A 80 -17.72 1.02 -13.47
N ARG A 81 -18.87 1.33 -14.09
CA ARG A 81 -19.77 0.33 -14.70
C ARG A 81 -20.09 0.62 -16.15
N THR A 82 -20.00 1.89 -16.55
CA THR A 82 -20.37 2.37 -17.88
C THR A 82 -19.30 3.33 -18.42
N LEU A 83 -19.37 3.61 -19.72
CA LEU A 83 -18.48 4.59 -20.34
C LEU A 83 -18.71 6.02 -19.79
N ASP A 84 -19.93 6.32 -19.35
CA ASP A 84 -20.29 7.61 -18.77
C ASP A 84 -19.61 7.85 -17.41
N ASP A 85 -19.06 6.81 -16.79
CA ASP A 85 -18.28 6.91 -15.55
C ASP A 85 -16.79 7.22 -15.80
N LEU A 86 -16.32 7.21 -17.04
CA LEU A 86 -14.90 7.50 -17.35
C LEU A 86 -14.50 8.96 -17.15
N PRO A 87 -15.35 9.98 -17.44
CA PRO A 87 -14.99 11.39 -17.27
C PRO A 87 -14.60 11.83 -15.86
N ARG A 88 -14.96 11.06 -14.81
CA ARG A 88 -14.53 11.36 -13.42
C ARG A 88 -13.09 10.96 -13.11
N LEU A 89 -12.44 10.18 -13.97
CA LEU A 89 -11.04 9.79 -13.77
C LEU A 89 -10.11 10.97 -14.03
N ARG A 90 -9.09 11.11 -13.19
CA ARG A 90 -7.99 12.06 -13.41
C ARG A 90 -6.80 11.37 -14.08
N PRO A 91 -6.02 12.08 -14.92
CA PRO A 91 -4.71 11.58 -15.34
C PRO A 91 -3.85 11.20 -14.14
N LEU A 92 -3.06 10.14 -14.28
CA LEU A 92 -2.09 9.74 -13.27
C LEU A 92 -0.84 10.62 -13.40
N GLU A 93 -0.57 11.43 -12.39
CA GLU A 93 0.64 12.25 -12.25
C GLU A 93 1.50 11.65 -11.12
N PRO A 94 2.65 11.01 -11.45
CA PRO A 94 3.53 10.34 -10.47
C PRO A 94 4.30 11.27 -9.52
#